data_AF-A0A2D6P785-F1
#
_entry.id   AF-A0A2D6P785-F1
#
_cell.length_a   1.000
_cell.length_b   1.000
_cell.length_c   1.000
_cell.angle_alpha   90.00
_cell.angle_beta   90.00
_cell.angle_gamma   90.00
#
_symmetry.space_group_name_H-M   'P 1'
#
loop_
_entity.id
_entity.type
_entity.pdbx_description
1 polymer ?
#
loop_
_entity_poly.entity_id
_entity_poly.type
_entity_poly.pdbx_seq_one_letter_code
_entity_poly.pdbx_strand_id
1 'polypeptide(L)' 'MHHHKWNIEHIDNLMPWEKEIYVNMLIHFLKEEEKRMKEQQAAGG' A
#
# COMPACT_ATOMS: atom_id res chain seq x y z
N MET A 1 15.30 -1.53 -2.79
CA MET A 1 14.74 -2.16 -1.58
C MET A 1 13.71 -3.17 -2.06
N HIS A 2 13.97 -4.45 -1.86
CA HIS A 2 13.15 -5.54 -2.40
C HIS A 2 11.81 -5.56 -1.68
N HIS A 3 10.81 -4.90 -2.25
CA HIS A 3 9.43 -5.05 -1.82
C HIS A 3 9.08 -6.53 -1.94
N HIS A 4 8.83 -7.13 -0.78
CA HIS A 4 8.35 -8.48 -0.57
C HIS A 4 7.44 -8.92 -1.73
N LYS A 5 7.90 -9.91 -2.49
CA LYS A 5 7.01 -10.77 -3.28
C LYS A 5 6.19 -11.58 -2.27
N TRP A 6 5.20 -10.96 -1.63
CA TRP A 6 4.17 -11.71 -0.93
C TRP A 6 3.49 -12.53 -2.02
N ASN A 7 3.79 -13.83 -2.06
CA ASN A 7 3.01 -14.76 -2.87
C ASN A 7 1.54 -14.58 -2.46
N ILE A 8 0.61 -14.58 -3.41
CA ILE A 8 -0.82 -14.35 -3.14
C ILE A 8 -1.31 -15.31 -2.06
N GLU A 9 -0.79 -16.54 -2.05
CA GLU A 9 -1.02 -17.55 -1.01
C GLU A 9 -0.68 -17.07 0.41
N HIS A 10 0.30 -16.19 0.59
CA HIS A 10 0.65 -15.67 1.90
C HIS A 10 -0.43 -14.70 2.42
N ILE A 11 -0.98 -13.85 1.54
CA ILE A 11 -2.05 -12.90 1.88
C ILE A 11 -3.33 -13.66 2.26
N ASP A 12 -3.63 -14.74 1.54
CA ASP A 12 -4.80 -15.58 1.80
C ASP A 12 -4.71 -16.27 3.17
N ASN A 13 -3.51 -16.73 3.53
CA ASN A 13 -3.22 -17.42 4.79
C ASN A 13 -3.00 -16.49 5.99
N LEU A 14 -3.07 -15.16 5.82
CA LEU A 14 -2.93 -14.24 6.94
C LEU A 14 -4.05 -14.47 7.98
N MET A 15 -3.67 -14.42 9.26
CA MET A 15 -4.63 -14.40 10.36
C MET A 15 -5.49 -13.13 10.29
N PRO A 16 -6.71 -13.12 10.85
CA PRO A 16 -7.61 -11.97 10.78
C PRO A 16 -6.97 -10.65 11.22
N TRP A 17 -6.19 -10.67 12.32
CA TRP A 17 -5.50 -9.48 12.83
C TRP A 17 -4.36 -9.02 11.90
N GLU A 18 -3.64 -9.95 11.26
CA GLU A 18 -2.57 -9.62 10.30
C GLU A 18 -3.16 -8.98 9.03
N LYS A 19 -4.33 -9.46 8.59
CA LYS A 19 -5.07 -8.86 7.47
C LYS A 19 -5.45 -7.41 7.77
N GLU A 20 -5.93 -7.13 8.99
CA GLU A 20 -6.26 -5.75 9.40
C GLU A 20 -5.03 -4.83 9.33
N ILE A 21 -3.87 -5.29 9.83
CA ILE A 21 -2.63 -4.52 9.75
C ILE A 21 -2.21 -4.29 8.30
N TYR A 22 -2.22 -5.34 7.48
CA TYR A 22 -1.85 -5.24 6.07
C TYR A 22 -2.76 -4.26 5.32
N VAL A 23 -4.07 -4.34 5.51
CA VAL A 23 -5.05 -3.41 4.91
C VAL A 23 -4.79 -1.99 5.37
N ASN A 24 -4.51 -1.76 6.65
CA ASN A 24 -4.17 -0.42 7.16
C ASN A 24 -2.90 0.15 6.51
N MET A 25 -1.85 -0.67 6.37
CA MET A 25 -0.62 -0.28 5.67
C MET A 25 -0.89 0.05 4.20
N LEU A 26 -1.71 -0.76 3.53
CA LEU A 26 -2.09 -0.52 2.13
C LEU A 26 -2.88 0.78 1.98
N ILE A 27 -3.85 1.05 2.86
CA ILE A 27 -4.60 2.31 2.88
C ILE A 27 -3.66 3.50 3.04
N HIS A 28 -2.69 3.41 3.95
CA HIS A 28 -1.72 4.49 4.16
C HIS A 28 -0.86 4.72 2.92
N PHE A 29 -0.34 3.64 2.32
CA PHE A 29 0.42 3.72 1.08
C PHE A 29 -0.36 4.39 -0.06
N LEU A 30 -1.62 3.99 -0.28
CA LEU A 30 -2.45 4.57 -1.35
C LEU A 30 -2.70 6.06 -1.14
N LYS A 31 -2.90 6.51 0.10
CA LYS A 31 -3.06 7.95 0.42
C LYS A 31 -1.80 8.75 0.10
N GLU A 32 -0.63 8.22 0.42
CA GLU A 32 0.64 8.87 0.10
C GLU A 32 0.88 8.92 -1.42
N GLU A 33 0.55 7.86 -2.16
CA GLU A 33 0.67 7.88 -3.61
C GLU A 33 -0.31 8.87 -4.26
N GLU A 34 -1.55 8.95 -3.78
CA GLU A 34 -2.51 9.96 -4.24
C GLU A 34 -1.97 11.39 -4.01
N LYS A 35 -1.37 11.64 -2.84
CA LYS A 35 -0.74 12.93 -2.52
C LYS A 35 0.41 13.23 -3.48
N ARG A 36 1.32 12.28 -3.73
CA ARG A 36 2.43 12.44 -4.68
C ARG A 36 1.93 12.74 -6.09
N MET A 37 0.88 12.06 -6.55
CA MET A 37 0.27 12.33 -7.85
C MET A 37 -0.30 13.76 -7.94
N LYS A 38 -0.97 14.23 -6.88
CA LYS A 38 -1.50 15.60 -6.82
C LYS A 38 -0.38 16.64 -6.80
N GLU A 39 0.69 16.40 -6.06
CA GLU A 39 1.87 17.28 -6.03
C GLU A 39 2.55 17.36 -7.41
N GLN A 40 2.70 16.22 -8.10
CA GLN A 40 3.24 16.18 -9.46
C GLN A 40 2.36 16.94 -10.46
N GLN A 41 1.03 16.81 -10.34
CA GLN A 41 0.10 17.57 -11.18
C GLN A 41 0.16 19.07 -10.89
N ALA A 42 0.29 19.47 -9.62
CA ALA A 42 0.39 20.87 -9.22
C ALA A 42 1.72 21.53 -9.58
N ALA A 43 2.83 20.77 -9.61
CA ALA A 43 4.14 21.27 -9.99
C ALA A 43 4.36 21.37 -11.52
N GLY A 44 3.46 20.77 -12.32
CA GLY A 44 3.56 20.71 -13.78
C GLY A 44 2.68 21.72 -14.54
N GLY A 45 2.03 22.67 -13.86
CA GLY A 45 1.24 23.75 -14.46
C GLY A 45 1.74 25.12 -14.01
#